data_AF-A0A2I1E5T7-F1
#
_entry.id   AF-A0A2I1E5T7-F1
#
_cell.length_a   1.000
_cell.length_b   1.000
_cell.length_c   1.000
_cell.angle_alpha   90.00
_cell.angle_beta   90.00
_cell.angle_gamma   90.00
#
_symmetry.space_group_name_H-M   'P 1'
#
loop_
_entity.id
_entity.type
_entity.pdbx_description
1 polymer ?
#
loop_
_entity_poly.entity_id
_entity_poly.type
_entity_poly.pdbx_seq_one_letter_code
_entity_poly.pdbx_strand_id
1 'polypeptide(L)'
;MDSFFIQKPDENTNMFIDFRTALLAMYTFLTGDSSALSNWLYLDNQAIVILVILFSLLVFVYLMNLFIGLLNMAINKDNERVSYLKQKAEIDKLEKKIDNVDGKIDKVEGKVDTIEEKNNTIDATLQQLLKEIRELKENKK
;
A
#
# COMPACT_ATOMS: atom_id res chain seq x y z
N MET A 1 -62.49 11.88 -36.23
CA MET A 1 -61.49 12.27 -37.26
C MET A 1 -60.31 12.82 -36.48
N ASP A 2 -59.48 11.92 -35.97
CA ASP A 2 -58.33 12.32 -35.15
C ASP A 2 -57.25 12.86 -36.08
N SER A 3 -57.01 14.16 -35.97
CA SER A 3 -55.93 14.84 -36.68
C SER A 3 -54.61 14.33 -36.10
N PHE A 4 -53.89 13.53 -36.89
CA PHE A 4 -52.50 13.25 -36.62
C PHE A 4 -51.73 14.58 -36.67
N PHE A 5 -51.34 15.10 -35.50
CA PHE A 5 -50.40 16.20 -35.43
C PHE A 5 -49.04 15.70 -35.91
N ILE A 6 -48.70 16.00 -37.16
CA ILE A 6 -47.34 15.86 -37.66
C ILE A 6 -46.53 17.00 -37.02
N GLN A 7 -45.82 16.70 -35.94
CA GLN A 7 -44.92 17.65 -35.29
C GLN A 7 -43.75 17.95 -36.24
N LYS A 8 -43.45 19.24 -36.47
CA LYS A 8 -42.27 19.63 -37.24
C LYS A 8 -41.02 19.22 -36.43
N PRO A 9 -40.03 18.52 -37.02
CA PRO A 9 -38.83 18.14 -36.30
C PRO A 9 -38.15 19.37 -35.70
N ASP A 10 -37.89 19.33 -34.40
CA ASP A 10 -37.12 20.31 -33.64
C ASP A 10 -35.65 19.88 -33.53
N GLU A 11 -34.81 20.72 -32.92
CA GLU A 11 -33.38 20.45 -32.75
C GLU A 11 -33.09 19.17 -31.94
N ASN A 12 -34.05 18.65 -31.16
CA ASN A 12 -33.93 17.43 -30.35
C ASN A 12 -34.54 16.19 -31.03
N THR A 13 -35.11 16.34 -32.23
CA THR A 13 -35.77 15.23 -32.93
C THR A 13 -34.76 14.20 -33.47
N ASN A 14 -33.49 14.55 -33.67
CA ASN A 14 -32.44 13.55 -33.91
C ASN A 14 -31.09 14.06 -33.39
N MET A 15 -30.65 13.50 -32.27
CA MET A 15 -29.40 13.89 -31.64
C MET A 15 -28.14 13.50 -32.45
N PHE A 16 -28.26 12.69 -33.50
CA PHE A 16 -27.14 12.27 -34.35
C PHE A 16 -26.87 13.19 -35.56
N ILE A 17 -27.54 14.35 -35.66
CA ILE A 17 -27.35 15.30 -36.77
C ILE A 17 -25.99 16.03 -36.69
N ASP A 18 -25.58 16.45 -35.49
CA ASP A 18 -24.29 17.11 -35.26
C ASP A 18 -23.35 16.20 -34.45
N PHE A 19 -22.04 16.34 -34.67
CA PHE A 19 -21.04 15.53 -33.97
C PHE A 19 -21.07 15.73 -32.44
N ARG A 20 -21.29 16.96 -31.96
CA ARG A 20 -21.34 17.26 -30.51
C ARG A 20 -22.55 16.62 -29.86
N THR A 21 -23.71 16.71 -30.51
CA THR A 21 -24.95 16.11 -30.01
C THR A 21 -24.90 14.59 -30.13
N ALA A 22 -24.23 14.04 -31.16
CA ALA A 22 -24.02 12.61 -31.32
C ALA A 22 -23.12 12.03 -30.22
N LEU A 23 -22.06 12.76 -29.82
CA LEU A 23 -21.23 12.37 -28.68
C LEU A 23 -22.03 12.34 -27.37
N LEU A 24 -22.88 13.36 -27.15
CA LEU A 24 -23.74 13.42 -25.97
C LEU A 24 -24.77 12.28 -25.96
N ALA A 25 -25.44 12.04 -27.08
CA ALA A 25 -26.36 10.92 -27.29
C ALA A 25 -25.70 9.56 -27.00
N MET A 26 -24.45 9.40 -27.41
CA MET A 26 -23.71 8.17 -27.15
C MET A 26 -23.39 8.00 -25.67
N TYR A 27 -23.00 9.09 -24.99
CA TYR A 27 -22.74 9.10 -23.56
C TYR A 27 -24.01 8.77 -22.74
N THR A 28 -25.13 9.41 -23.05
CA THR A 28 -26.42 9.14 -22.37
C THR A 28 -26.85 7.69 -22.60
N PHE A 29 -26.68 7.18 -23.81
CA PHE A 29 -26.98 5.79 -24.11
C PHE A 29 -26.10 4.79 -23.33
N LEU A 30 -24.78 5.00 -23.29
CA LEU A 30 -23.86 4.13 -22.56
C LEU A 30 -24.08 4.17 -21.03
N THR A 31 -24.67 5.24 -20.51
CA THR A 31 -25.05 5.38 -19.10
C THR A 31 -26.45 4.87 -18.78
N GLY A 32 -27.18 4.38 -19.78
CA GLY A 32 -28.45 3.68 -19.64
C GLY A 32 -29.69 4.45 -20.13
N ASP A 33 -29.53 5.65 -20.66
CA ASP A 33 -30.63 6.44 -21.22
C ASP A 33 -30.77 6.21 -22.74
N SER A 34 -31.79 5.47 -23.14
CA SER A 34 -32.09 5.15 -24.53
C SER A 34 -32.88 6.24 -25.27
N SER A 35 -33.20 7.38 -24.63
CA SER A 35 -33.94 8.49 -25.25
C SER A 35 -33.31 8.99 -26.54
N ALA A 36 -31.98 8.97 -26.65
CA ALA A 36 -31.25 9.35 -27.86
C ALA A 36 -31.55 8.47 -29.09
N LEU A 37 -31.97 7.22 -28.87
CA LEU A 37 -32.35 6.28 -29.92
C LEU A 37 -33.87 6.10 -30.07
N SER A 38 -34.70 6.79 -29.27
CA SER A 38 -36.16 6.59 -29.29
C SER A 38 -36.80 6.89 -30.65
N ASN A 39 -36.20 7.82 -31.40
CA ASN A 39 -36.69 8.24 -32.71
C ASN A 39 -36.24 7.30 -33.84
N TRP A 40 -35.40 6.31 -33.53
CA TRP A 40 -34.98 5.28 -34.46
C TRP A 40 -35.73 4.00 -34.11
N LEU A 41 -36.71 3.62 -34.93
CA LEU A 41 -37.36 2.32 -34.78
C LEU A 41 -36.30 1.23 -35.00
N TYR A 42 -35.95 0.49 -33.94
CA TYR A 42 -34.97 -0.60 -34.01
C TYR A 42 -35.33 -1.68 -35.07
N LEU A 43 -36.60 -1.73 -35.49
CA LEU A 43 -37.12 -2.68 -36.47
C LEU A 43 -36.82 -2.28 -37.93
N ASP A 44 -36.56 -1.00 -38.20
CA ASP A 44 -36.44 -0.51 -39.58
C ASP A 44 -35.04 -0.72 -40.16
N ASN A 45 -34.01 -0.82 -39.31
CA ASN A 45 -32.61 -0.85 -39.75
C ASN A 45 -31.76 -1.81 -38.91
N GLN A 46 -31.73 -3.08 -39.33
CA GLN A 46 -30.93 -4.14 -38.68
C GLN A 46 -29.45 -3.76 -38.50
N ALA A 47 -28.88 -2.99 -39.42
CA ALA A 47 -27.48 -2.57 -39.35
C ALA A 47 -27.19 -1.66 -38.14
N ILE A 48 -28.11 -0.74 -37.78
CA ILE A 48 -27.93 0.20 -36.66
C ILE A 48 -27.97 -0.57 -35.34
N VAL A 49 -28.87 -1.55 -35.23
CA VAL A 49 -28.97 -2.43 -34.05
C VAL A 49 -27.65 -3.16 -33.83
N ILE A 50 -27.10 -3.77 -34.88
CA ILE A 50 -25.82 -4.49 -34.80
C ILE A 50 -24.69 -3.53 -34.41
N LEU A 51 -24.64 -2.34 -35.00
CA LEU A 51 -23.61 -1.34 -34.72
C LEU A 51 -23.65 -0.87 -33.27
N VAL A 52 -24.83 -0.55 -32.74
CA VAL A 52 -25.01 -0.08 -31.35
C VAL A 52 -24.64 -1.16 -30.36
N ILE A 53 -25.04 -2.42 -30.59
CA ILE A 53 -24.67 -3.55 -29.74
C ILE A 53 -23.15 -3.74 -29.72
N LEU A 54 -22.54 -3.77 -30.91
CA LEU A 54 -21.09 -3.99 -31.06
C LEU A 54 -20.28 -2.84 -30.45
N PHE A 55 -20.69 -1.59 -30.70
CA PHE A 55 -20.06 -0.41 -30.13
C PHE A 55 -20.12 -0.41 -28.60
N SER A 56 -21.29 -0.75 -28.03
CA SER A 56 -21.48 -0.82 -26.58
C SER A 56 -20.62 -1.90 -25.94
N LEU A 57 -20.56 -3.07 -26.58
CA LEU A 57 -19.70 -4.17 -26.14
C LEU A 57 -18.23 -3.74 -26.10
N LEU A 58 -17.76 -3.05 -27.15
CA LEU A 58 -16.39 -2.60 -27.24
C LEU A 58 -16.06 -1.56 -26.16
N VAL A 59 -16.92 -0.56 -25.96
CA VAL A 59 -16.73 0.46 -24.93
C VAL A 59 -16.76 -0.15 -23.53
N PHE A 60 -17.67 -1.08 -23.27
CA PHE A 60 -17.74 -1.77 -21.98
C PHE A 60 -16.45 -2.53 -21.68
N VAL A 61 -15.97 -3.35 -22.62
CA VAL A 61 -14.71 -4.09 -22.46
C VAL A 61 -13.53 -3.13 -22.29
N TYR A 62 -13.47 -2.05 -23.07
CA TYR A 62 -12.41 -1.04 -22.97
C TYR A 62 -12.38 -0.37 -21.59
N LEU A 63 -13.54 0.09 -21.11
CA LEU A 63 -13.66 0.73 -19.80
C LEU A 63 -13.34 -0.22 -18.66
N MET A 64 -13.78 -1.48 -18.74
CA MET A 64 -13.41 -2.49 -17.74
C MET A 64 -11.91 -2.75 -17.73
N ASN A 65 -11.26 -2.86 -18.89
CA ASN A 65 -9.82 -3.04 -18.97
C ASN A 65 -9.05 -1.85 -18.37
N LEU A 66 -9.49 -0.62 -18.68
CA LEU A 66 -8.91 0.59 -18.13
C LEU A 66 -9.10 0.65 -16.60
N PHE A 67 -10.31 0.37 -16.13
CA PHE A 67 -10.64 0.42 -14.70
C PHE A 67 -9.85 -0.61 -13.89
N ILE A 68 -9.78 -1.86 -14.38
CA ILE A 68 -8.98 -2.93 -13.76
C ILE A 68 -7.50 -2.52 -13.70
N GLY A 69 -6.95 -1.96 -14.78
CA GLY A 69 -5.55 -1.50 -14.81
C GLY A 69 -5.25 -0.40 -13.79
N LEU A 70 -6.12 0.61 -13.70
CA LEU A 70 -5.99 1.70 -12.73
C LEU A 70 -6.16 1.20 -11.29
N LEU A 71 -7.14 0.33 -11.05
CA LEU A 71 -7.40 -0.24 -9.73
C LEU A 71 -6.22 -1.11 -9.27
N ASN A 72 -5.67 -1.93 -10.15
CA ASN A 72 -4.48 -2.74 -9.87
C ASN A 72 -3.26 -1.86 -9.49
N MET A 73 -3.06 -0.75 -10.19
CA MET A 73 -1.99 0.20 -9.87
C MET A 73 -2.19 0.84 -8.48
N ALA A 74 -3.41 1.27 -8.15
CA ALA A 74 -3.72 1.85 -6.85
C ALA A 74 -3.51 0.85 -5.71
N ILE A 75 -3.99 -0.39 -5.87
CA ILE A 75 -3.84 -1.47 -4.88
C ILE A 75 -2.37 -1.77 -4.61
N ASN A 76 -1.53 -1.89 -5.65
CA ASN A 76 -0.11 -2.19 -5.49
C ASN A 76 0.62 -1.13 -4.67
N LYS A 77 0.34 0.15 -4.92
CA LYS A 77 0.93 1.27 -4.17
C LYS A 77 0.56 1.23 -2.68
N ASP A 78 -0.69 0.90 -2.36
CA ASP A 78 -1.12 0.80 -0.96
C ASP A 78 -0.51 -0.43 -0.27
N ASN A 79 -0.37 -1.55 -0.97
CA ASN A 79 0.28 -2.74 -0.44
C ASN A 79 1.78 -2.52 -0.10
N GLU A 80 2.51 -1.78 -0.95
CA GLU A 80 3.88 -1.37 -0.65
C GLU A 80 3.96 -0.55 0.64
N ARG A 81 3.04 0.40 0.84
CA ARG A 81 3.00 1.21 2.08
C ARG A 81 2.70 0.36 3.31
N VAL A 82 1.74 -0.56 3.22
CA VAL A 82 1.40 -1.46 4.33
C VAL A 82 2.57 -2.37 4.69
N SER A 83 3.24 -2.96 3.68
CA SER A 83 4.40 -3.82 3.91
C SER A 83 5.59 -3.06 4.50
N TYR A 84 5.83 -1.82 4.06
CA TYR A 84 6.85 -0.94 4.65
C TYR A 84 6.53 -0.62 6.11
N LEU A 85 5.30 -0.24 6.44
CA LEU A 85 4.91 0.08 7.82
C LEU A 85 4.99 -1.13 8.74
N LYS A 86 4.62 -2.33 8.25
CA LYS A 86 4.77 -3.57 9.00
C LYS A 86 6.25 -3.86 9.30
N GLN A 87 7.12 -3.76 8.29
CA GLN A 87 8.56 -3.95 8.46
C GLN A 87 9.13 -2.93 9.45
N LYS A 88 8.72 -1.67 9.35
CA LYS A 88 9.14 -0.62 10.29
C LYS A 88 8.75 -0.97 11.73
N ALA A 89 7.51 -1.42 11.96
CA ALA A 89 7.07 -1.84 13.29
C ALA A 89 7.83 -3.06 13.83
N GLU A 90 8.25 -3.98 12.96
CA GLU A 90 9.11 -5.11 13.34
C GLU A 90 10.53 -4.64 13.72
N ILE A 91 11.10 -3.66 12.99
CA ILE A 91 12.38 -3.03 13.32
C ILE A 91 12.29 -2.31 14.68
N ASP A 92 11.27 -1.48 14.91
CA ASP A 92 11.07 -0.79 16.19
C ASP A 92 10.98 -1.79 17.37
N LYS A 93 10.39 -2.96 17.14
CA LYS A 93 10.33 -4.03 18.16
C LYS A 93 11.70 -4.68 18.40
N LEU A 94 12.52 -4.81 17.37
CA LEU A 94 13.89 -5.30 17.50
C LEU A 94 14.77 -4.27 18.22
N GLU A 95 14.64 -2.98 17.92
CA GLU A 95 15.34 -1.90 18.63
C GLU A 95 15.08 -1.97 20.15
N LYS A 96 13.82 -2.10 20.58
CA LYS A 96 13.51 -2.26 22.02
C LYS A 96 14.13 -3.51 22.65
N LYS A 97 14.32 -4.58 21.88
CA LYS A 97 15.02 -5.78 22.39
C LYS A 97 16.51 -5.51 22.55
N ILE A 98 17.11 -4.73 21.63
CA ILE A 98 18.51 -4.30 21.70
C ILE A 98 18.71 -3.43 22.93
N ASP A 99 17.86 -2.42 23.17
CA ASP A 99 17.96 -1.57 24.38
C ASP A 99 17.96 -2.39 25.68
N ASN A 100 17.13 -3.43 25.75
CA ASN A 100 17.08 -4.33 26.90
C ASN A 100 18.32 -5.25 27.01
N VAL A 101 18.95 -5.57 25.88
CA VAL A 101 20.24 -6.29 25.88
C VAL A 101 21.34 -5.36 26.36
N ASP A 102 21.39 -4.11 25.87
CA ASP A 102 22.37 -3.11 26.28
C ASP A 102 22.30 -2.86 27.80
N GLY A 103 21.11 -2.66 28.36
CA GLY A 103 20.97 -2.52 29.82
C GLY A 103 21.40 -3.75 30.64
N LYS A 104 21.35 -4.96 30.05
CA LYS A 104 21.93 -6.16 30.68
C LYS A 104 23.45 -6.18 30.58
N ILE A 105 24.00 -5.72 29.46
CA ILE A 105 25.44 -5.59 29.25
C ILE A 105 26.02 -4.59 30.26
N ASP A 106 25.43 -3.42 30.43
CA ASP A 106 25.86 -2.42 31.43
C ASP A 106 25.95 -3.04 32.85
N LYS A 107 24.95 -3.85 33.22
CA LYS A 107 24.93 -4.55 34.51
C LYS A 107 26.01 -5.63 34.62
N VAL A 108 26.37 -6.26 33.51
CA VAL A 108 27.46 -7.24 33.46
C VAL A 108 28.80 -6.52 33.58
N GLU A 109 29.00 -5.43 32.84
CA GLU A 109 30.21 -4.60 32.91
C GLU A 109 30.46 -4.12 34.34
N GLY A 110 29.47 -3.53 35.02
CA GLY A 110 29.65 -3.11 36.42
C GLY A 110 29.96 -4.26 37.40
N LYS A 111 29.49 -5.49 37.12
CA LYS A 111 29.91 -6.67 37.90
C LYS A 111 31.35 -7.08 37.60
N VAL A 112 31.80 -6.94 36.35
CA VAL A 112 33.18 -7.22 35.94
C VAL A 112 34.14 -6.23 36.62
N ASP A 113 33.81 -4.93 36.65
CA ASP A 113 34.59 -3.92 37.36
C ASP A 113 34.77 -4.27 38.84
N THR A 114 33.67 -4.70 39.49
CA THR A 114 33.71 -5.14 40.90
C THR A 114 34.60 -6.37 41.10
N ILE A 115 34.63 -7.29 40.13
CA ILE A 115 35.50 -8.48 40.18
C ILE A 115 36.96 -8.07 40.01
N GLU A 116 37.25 -7.15 39.09
CA GLU A 116 38.59 -6.65 38.84
C GLU A 116 39.18 -5.96 40.08
N GLU A 117 38.39 -5.12 40.77
CA GLU A 117 38.80 -4.49 42.03
C GLU A 117 39.12 -5.51 43.14
N LYS A 118 38.27 -6.53 43.28
CA LYS A 118 38.52 -7.63 44.24
C LYS A 118 39.79 -8.40 43.91
N ASN A 119 40.06 -8.67 42.64
CA ASN A 119 41.29 -9.35 42.21
C ASN A 119 42.52 -8.51 42.51
N ASN A 120 42.50 -7.20 42.25
CA ASN A 120 43.61 -6.30 42.59
C ASN A 120 43.91 -6.31 44.10
N THR A 121 42.87 -6.37 44.93
CA THR A 121 43.01 -6.49 46.39
C THR A 121 43.62 -7.85 46.80
N ILE A 122 43.21 -8.93 46.14
CA ILE A 122 43.75 -10.28 46.36
C ILE A 122 45.24 -10.32 45.98
N ASP A 123 45.63 -9.77 44.83
CA ASP A 123 47.03 -9.73 44.41
C ASP A 123 47.90 -8.95 45.41
N ALA A 124 47.42 -7.80 45.91
CA ALA A 124 48.12 -7.02 46.92
C ALA A 124 48.31 -7.82 48.22
N THR A 125 47.28 -8.53 48.68
CA THR A 125 47.35 -9.37 49.89
C THR A 125 48.27 -10.56 49.71
N LEU A 126 48.27 -11.22 48.54
CA LEU A 126 49.21 -12.30 48.23
C LEU A 126 50.67 -11.81 48.20
N GLN A 127 50.94 -10.64 47.62
CA GLN A 127 52.29 -10.05 47.64
C GLN A 127 52.77 -9.76 49.06
N GLN A 128 51.88 -9.24 49.92
CA GLN A 128 52.19 -8.97 51.33
C GLN A 128 52.50 -10.26 52.08
N LEU A 129 51.69 -11.31 51.94
CA LEU A 129 51.93 -12.61 52.59
C LEU A 129 53.24 -13.26 52.12
N LEU A 130 53.58 -13.17 50.83
CA LEU A 130 54.84 -13.67 50.30
C LEU A 130 56.05 -12.98 50.94
N LYS A 131 55.94 -11.68 51.21
CA LYS A 131 56.97 -10.90 51.91
C LYS A 131 57.14 -11.38 53.35
N GLU A 132 56.04 -11.51 54.08
CA GLU A 132 56.05 -12.01 55.48
C GLU A 132 56.65 -13.42 55.59
N ILE A 133 56.30 -14.33 54.68
CA ILE A 133 56.88 -15.68 54.64
C ILE A 133 58.39 -15.63 54.39
N ARG A 134 58.88 -14.71 53.56
CA ARG A 134 60.31 -14.56 53.28
C ARG A 134 61.07 -14.08 54.51
N GLU A 135 60.55 -13.06 55.19
CA GLU A 135 61.13 -12.52 56.45
C GLU A 135 61.17 -13.59 57.55
N LEU A 136 60.11 -14.40 57.70
CA LEU A 136 60.07 -15.50 58.67
C LEU A 136 61.10 -16.60 58.38
N LYS A 137 61.42 -16.87 57.10
CA LYS A 137 62.45 -17.85 56.72
C LYS A 137 63.86 -17.34 57.02
N GLU A 138 64.11 -16.05 56.83
CA GLU A 138 65.41 -15.44 57.12
C GLU A 138 65.70 -15.39 58.63
N ASN A 139 64.69 -15.09 59.46
CA ASN A 139 64.84 -15.02 60.92
C ASN A 139 65.07 -16.38 61.61
N LYS A 140 64.86 -17.51 60.91
CA LYS A 140 65.09 -18.87 61.44
C LYS A 140 66.44 -19.47 61.07
N LYS A 141 67.29 -18.75 60.33
CA LYS A 141 68.59 -19.20 59.84
C LYS A 141 69.71 -18.59 60.67
#